data_AF-A0A7V6LA07-F1
#
_entry.id   AF-A0A7V6LA07-F1
#
_cell.length_a   1.000
_cell.length_b   1.000
_cell.length_c   1.000
_cell.angle_alpha   90.00
_cell.angle_beta   90.00
_cell.angle_gamma   90.00
#
_symmetry.space_group_name_H-M   'P 1'
#
loop_
_entity.id
_entity.type
_entity.pdbx_description
1 polymer ?
#
loop_
_entity_poly.entity_id
_entity_poly.type
_entity_poly.pdbx_seq_one_letter_code
_entity_poly.pdbx_strand_id
1 'polypeptide(L)'
;MFLHDVRSYRERQLKPYGIDVVEPLWDKTTDEIIDEFLGSGIKSVIVTTMADVLGPEFIGRTLDRELINSLPQGADKCGENGEYHSLCYDGHIFRHPVDFRLGKAMFHSYSINMDDGTSKEFSYWFANILE
;
A
#
# COMPACT_ATOMS: atom_id res chain seq x y z
N MET A 1 -2.91 12.92 2.57
CA MET A 1 -2.83 11.98 3.70
C MET A 1 -2.94 12.75 5.01
N PHE A 2 -3.89 12.39 5.89
CA PHE A 2 -4.30 13.23 7.04
C PHE A 2 -4.29 12.49 8.39
N LEU A 3 -3.31 11.63 8.63
CA LEU A 3 -3.14 10.91 9.91
C LEU A 3 -2.43 11.77 10.96
N HIS A 4 -3.09 12.84 11.41
CA HIS A 4 -2.53 13.79 12.38
C HIS A 4 -2.06 13.14 13.68
N ASP A 5 -2.78 12.11 14.14
CA ASP A 5 -2.44 11.39 15.35
C ASP A 5 -1.14 10.58 15.20
N VAL A 6 -0.94 9.97 14.03
CA VAL A 6 0.28 9.20 13.72
C VAL A 6 1.48 10.14 13.64
N ARG A 7 1.35 11.27 12.94
CA ARG A 7 2.41 12.28 12.85
C ARG A 7 2.77 12.81 14.24
N SER A 8 1.78 13.24 15.01
CA SER A 8 1.99 13.79 16.36
C SER A 8 2.61 12.75 17.30
N TYR A 9 2.21 11.48 17.16
CA TYR A 9 2.82 10.37 17.88
C TYR A 9 4.30 10.21 17.53
N ARG A 10 4.65 10.15 16.23
CA ARG A 10 6.04 10.05 15.75
C ARG A 10 6.90 11.22 16.24
N GLU A 11 6.40 12.45 16.10
CA GLU A 11 7.11 13.65 16.57
C GLU A 11 7.40 13.61 18.07
N ARG A 12 6.41 13.21 18.90
CA ARG A 12 6.62 13.05 20.36
C ARG A 12 7.66 11.99 20.70
N GLN A 13 7.68 10.87 19.98
CA GLN A 13 8.63 9.77 20.24
C GLN A 13 10.05 10.12 19.79
N LEU A 14 10.21 10.88 18.70
CA LEU A 14 11.51 11.11 18.05
C LEU A 14 12.19 12.41 18.51
N LYS A 15 11.43 13.41 18.95
CA LYS A 15 11.95 14.69 19.45
C LYS A 15 12.99 14.57 20.57
N PRO A 16 12.86 13.67 21.59
CA PRO A 16 13.87 13.51 22.63
C PRO A 16 15.26 13.09 22.11
N TYR A 17 15.32 12.52 20.90
CA TYR A 17 16.56 12.09 20.25
C TYR A 17 17.10 13.12 19.26
N GLY A 18 16.47 14.29 19.14
CA GLY A 18 16.85 15.32 18.17
C GLY A 18 16.61 14.90 16.71
N ILE A 19 15.68 14.00 16.46
CA ILE A 19 15.32 13.52 15.12
C ILE A 19 14.06 14.25 14.65
N ASP A 20 14.18 14.93 13.52
CA ASP A 20 13.07 15.63 12.87
C ASP A 20 12.23 14.66 12.00
N VAL A 21 10.91 14.81 12.08
CA VAL A 21 9.97 14.05 11.25
C VAL A 21 9.67 14.86 9.99
N VAL A 22 9.99 14.29 8.84
CA VAL A 22 9.66 14.86 7.52
C VAL A 22 8.59 14.00 6.88
N GLU A 23 7.48 14.61 6.46
CA GLU A 23 6.33 13.93 5.83
C GLU A 23 6.12 14.53 4.42
N PRO A 24 6.82 14.04 3.38
CA PRO A 24 6.81 14.65 2.04
C PRO A 24 5.45 14.60 1.31
N LEU A 25 4.58 13.69 1.72
CA LEU A 25 3.24 13.49 1.15
C LEU A 25 2.14 14.21 1.96
N TRP A 26 2.52 14.96 2.99
CA TRP A 26 1.58 15.69 3.84
C TRP A 26 0.81 16.75 3.05
N ASP A 27 -0.47 16.93 3.38
CA ASP A 27 -1.42 17.84 2.70
C ASP A 27 -1.62 17.59 1.19
N LYS A 28 -1.07 16.50 0.62
CA LYS A 28 -1.36 16.08 -0.75
C LYS A 28 -2.62 15.22 -0.82
N THR A 29 -3.36 15.38 -1.91
CA THR A 29 -4.51 14.54 -2.26
C THR A 29 -4.07 13.19 -2.83
N THR A 30 -4.94 12.17 -2.73
CA THR A 30 -4.71 10.85 -3.33
C THR A 30 -4.40 10.95 -4.84
N ASP A 31 -5.07 11.85 -5.55
CA ASP A 31 -4.89 12.04 -6.99
C ASP A 31 -3.52 12.64 -7.34
N GLU A 32 -3.07 13.65 -6.60
CA GLU A 32 -1.73 14.23 -6.78
C GLU A 32 -0.64 13.18 -6.51
N ILE A 33 -0.80 12.38 -5.44
CA ILE A 33 0.20 11.37 -5.07
C ILE A 33 0.29 10.29 -6.13
N ILE A 34 -0.84 9.76 -6.60
CA ILE A 34 -0.80 8.67 -7.59
C ILE A 34 -0.31 9.18 -8.96
N ASP A 35 -0.63 10.42 -9.35
CA ASP A 35 -0.10 11.04 -10.56
C ASP A 35 1.42 11.23 -10.48
N GLU A 36 1.93 11.73 -9.35
CA GLU A 36 3.37 11.87 -9.11
C GLU A 36 4.07 10.50 -9.13
N PHE A 37 3.49 9.48 -8.49
CA PHE A 37 4.03 8.13 -8.50
C PHE A 37 4.14 7.58 -9.93
N LEU A 38 3.07 7.68 -10.73
CA LEU A 38 3.04 7.20 -12.11
C LEU A 38 4.01 7.97 -13.02
N GLY A 39 4.25 9.26 -12.74
CA GLY A 39 5.23 10.09 -13.43
C GLY A 39 6.69 9.84 -13.01
N SER A 40 6.92 9.25 -11.83
CA SER A 40 8.26 9.07 -11.27
C SER A 40 9.13 8.00 -11.96
N GLY A 41 8.50 7.14 -12.77
CA GLY A 41 9.15 5.97 -13.37
C GLY A 41 9.44 4.83 -12.38
N ILE A 42 9.03 4.95 -11.12
CA ILE A 42 9.02 3.84 -10.16
C ILE A 42 8.00 2.81 -10.62
N LYS A 43 8.36 1.52 -10.54
CA LYS A 43 7.48 0.41 -10.87
C LYS A 43 7.16 -0.40 -9.63
N SER A 44 5.86 -0.62 -9.44
CA SER A 44 5.34 -1.46 -8.38
C SER A 44 4.33 -2.46 -8.93
N VAL A 45 4.21 -3.61 -8.25
CA VAL A 45 3.22 -4.64 -8.55
C VAL A 45 2.39 -4.93 -7.30
N ILE A 46 1.07 -5.13 -7.45
CA ILE A 46 0.22 -5.53 -6.33
C ILE A 46 0.58 -6.96 -5.89
N VAL A 47 0.85 -7.14 -4.61
CA VAL A 47 1.18 -8.46 -4.02
C VAL A 47 0.17 -8.93 -2.97
N THR A 48 -0.64 -8.01 -2.45
CA THR A 48 -1.70 -8.30 -1.48
C THR A 48 -2.91 -7.42 -1.77
N THR A 49 -4.11 -7.94 -1.59
CA THR A 49 -5.36 -7.18 -1.61
C THR A 49 -6.26 -7.53 -0.43
N MET A 50 -7.04 -6.55 0.04
CA MET A 50 -8.15 -6.81 0.97
C MET A 50 -9.32 -7.43 0.19
N ALA A 51 -9.69 -8.65 0.54
CA ALA A 51 -10.60 -9.48 -0.26
C ALA A 51 -12.02 -8.89 -0.40
N ASP A 52 -12.45 -8.08 0.57
CA ASP A 52 -13.75 -7.40 0.54
C ASP A 52 -13.78 -6.20 -0.42
N VAL A 53 -12.62 -5.76 -0.91
CA VAL A 53 -12.49 -4.60 -1.81
C VAL A 53 -11.95 -5.01 -3.18
N LEU A 54 -10.90 -5.81 -3.23
CA LEU A 54 -10.18 -6.20 -4.45
C LEU A 54 -9.92 -7.70 -4.48
N GLY A 55 -10.32 -8.34 -5.59
CA GLY A 55 -10.17 -9.79 -5.78
C GLY A 55 -8.75 -10.24 -6.19
N PRO A 56 -8.53 -11.56 -6.33
CA PRO A 56 -7.22 -12.13 -6.65
C PRO A 56 -6.73 -11.73 -8.05
N GLU A 57 -7.60 -11.28 -8.95
CA GLU A 57 -7.26 -10.78 -10.29
C GLU A 57 -6.40 -9.51 -10.27
N PHE A 58 -6.35 -8.80 -9.14
CA PHE A 58 -5.48 -7.64 -8.96
C PHE A 58 -4.05 -8.03 -8.56
N ILE A 59 -3.84 -9.23 -8.02
CA ILE A 59 -2.51 -9.74 -7.66
C ILE A 59 -1.65 -9.88 -8.92
N GLY A 60 -0.45 -9.31 -8.90
CA GLY A 60 0.47 -9.33 -10.04
C GLY A 60 0.25 -8.22 -11.07
N ARG A 61 -0.77 -7.37 -10.89
CA ARG A 61 -0.95 -6.20 -11.77
C ARG A 61 0.04 -5.10 -11.41
N THR A 62 0.62 -4.49 -12.44
CA THR A 62 1.52 -3.34 -12.29
C THR A 62 0.70 -2.11 -11.94
N LEU A 63 1.22 -1.28 -11.02
CA LEU A 63 0.63 0.00 -10.66
C LEU A 63 0.83 1.00 -11.79
N ASP A 64 -0.11 1.01 -12.72
CA ASP A 64 -0.16 1.87 -13.89
C ASP A 64 -1.53 2.56 -14.02
N ARG A 65 -1.68 3.41 -15.04
CA ARG A 65 -2.93 4.15 -15.29
C ARG A 65 -4.11 3.21 -15.56
N GLU A 66 -3.88 2.05 -16.18
CA GLU A 66 -4.93 1.07 -16.47
C GLU A 66 -5.44 0.43 -15.18
N LEU A 67 -4.54 0.01 -14.29
CA LEU A 67 -4.89 -0.50 -12.97
C LEU A 67 -5.70 0.54 -12.19
N ILE A 68 -5.21 1.78 -12.09
CA ILE A 68 -5.88 2.85 -11.33
C ILE A 68 -7.30 3.11 -11.87
N ASN A 69 -7.48 3.12 -13.19
CA ASN A 69 -8.80 3.32 -13.81
C ASN A 69 -9.73 2.11 -13.64
N SER A 70 -9.19 0.93 -13.34
CA SER A 70 -9.97 -0.30 -13.12
C SER A 70 -10.35 -0.54 -11.66
N LEU A 71 -9.88 0.31 -10.73
CA LEU A 71 -10.26 0.20 -9.32
C LEU A 71 -11.77 0.45 -9.16
N PRO A 72 -12.44 -0.30 -8.28
CA PRO A 72 -13.87 -0.12 -8.01
C PRO A 72 -14.14 1.24 -7.38
N GLN A 73 -15.35 1.75 -7.58
CA GLN A 73 -15.77 3.02 -6.99
C GLN A 73 -15.62 2.99 -5.46
N GLY A 74 -14.92 3.97 -4.91
CA GLY A 74 -14.70 4.11 -3.47
C GLY A 74 -13.42 3.46 -2.94
N ALA A 75 -12.71 2.66 -3.73
CA ALA A 75 -11.36 2.22 -3.38
C ALA A 75 -10.37 3.39 -3.50
N ASP A 76 -9.52 3.58 -2.49
CA ASP A 76 -8.47 4.59 -2.55
C ASP A 76 -7.38 4.20 -3.56
N LYS A 77 -7.01 5.13 -4.45
CA LYS A 77 -6.04 4.88 -5.53
C LYS A 77 -4.61 4.68 -5.04
N CYS A 78 -4.31 5.06 -3.80
CA CYS A 78 -3.03 4.82 -3.15
C CYS A 78 -3.10 3.63 -2.17
N GLY A 79 -4.26 3.01 -1.98
CA GLY A 79 -4.48 1.94 -1.02
C GLY A 79 -4.39 2.43 0.44
N GLU A 80 -4.70 3.69 0.73
CA GLU A 80 -4.55 4.30 2.06
C GLU A 80 -5.31 3.54 3.17
N ASN A 81 -6.40 2.85 2.84
CA ASN A 81 -7.22 2.08 3.80
C ASN A 81 -6.89 0.58 3.80
N GLY A 82 -5.79 0.17 3.15
CA GLY A 82 -5.36 -1.21 3.07
C GLY A 82 -6.00 -2.01 1.95
N GLU A 83 -6.64 -1.36 0.96
CA GLU A 83 -7.26 -2.00 -0.20
C GLU A 83 -6.27 -2.93 -0.92
N TYR A 84 -5.00 -2.51 -1.02
CA TYR A 84 -3.91 -3.33 -1.52
C TYR A 84 -2.56 -2.93 -0.94
N HIS A 85 -1.58 -3.84 -1.04
CA HIS A 85 -0.17 -3.56 -0.85
C HIS A 85 0.62 -3.95 -2.09
N SER A 86 1.67 -3.18 -2.37
CA SER A 86 2.50 -3.36 -3.56
C SER A 86 3.97 -3.56 -3.21
N LEU A 87 4.66 -4.30 -4.08
CA LEU A 87 6.12 -4.43 -4.10
C LEU A 87 6.68 -3.46 -5.14
N CYS A 88 7.52 -2.53 -4.70
CA CYS A 88 8.32 -1.68 -5.57
C CYS A 88 9.59 -2.41 -6.00
N TYR A 89 9.82 -2.55 -7.30
CA TYR A 89 10.86 -3.46 -7.83
C TYR A 89 11.78 -2.81 -8.87
N ASP A 90 11.46 -1.63 -9.39
CA ASP A 90 12.28 -0.93 -10.40
C ASP A 90 12.01 0.58 -10.37
N GLY A 91 12.88 1.37 -10.98
CA GLY A 91 12.77 2.82 -11.09
C GLY A 91 14.11 3.53 -10.93
N HIS A 92 14.08 4.86 -11.07
CA HIS A 92 15.29 5.69 -11.08
C HIS A 92 16.12 5.63 -9.79
N ILE A 93 15.51 5.24 -8.66
CA ILE A 93 16.19 5.07 -7.37
C ILE A 93 16.94 3.74 -7.26
N PHE A 94 16.60 2.76 -8.11
CA PHE A 94 17.25 1.45 -8.12
C PHE A 94 18.47 1.48 -9.02
N ARG A 95 19.57 0.86 -8.57
CA ARG A 95 20.75 0.64 -9.45
C ARG A 95 20.43 -0.37 -10.56
N HIS A 96 19.71 -1.42 -10.20
CA HIS A 96 19.19 -2.46 -11.07
C HIS A 96 17.81 -2.89 -10.58
N PRO A 97 16.90 -3.34 -11.47
CA PRO A 97 15.64 -3.92 -11.05
C PRO A 97 15.84 -5.10 -10.10
N VAL A 98 14.88 -5.30 -9.19
CA VAL A 98 14.79 -6.49 -8.35
C VAL A 98 14.10 -7.58 -9.16
N ASP A 99 14.80 -8.67 -9.44
CA ASP A 99 14.20 -9.85 -10.07
C ASP A 99 13.30 -10.57 -9.06
N PHE A 100 12.10 -10.96 -9.49
CA PHE A 100 11.17 -11.70 -8.66
C PHE A 100 10.19 -12.52 -9.51
N ARG A 101 9.56 -13.50 -8.87
CA ARG A 101 8.37 -14.20 -9.39
C ARG A 101 7.30 -14.23 -8.33
N LEU A 102 6.05 -14.07 -8.74
CA LEU A 102 4.92 -14.25 -7.83
C LEU A 102 4.47 -15.71 -7.83
N GLY A 103 4.26 -16.25 -6.63
CA GLY A 103 3.54 -17.49 -6.44
C GLY A 103 2.07 -17.36 -6.85
N LYS A 104 1.32 -18.45 -6.70
CA LYS A 104 -0.14 -18.41 -6.87
C LYS A 104 -0.77 -17.52 -5.78
N ALA A 105 -1.81 -16.79 -6.15
CA ALA A 105 -2.62 -16.06 -5.17
C ALA A 105 -3.26 -17.04 -4.18
N MET A 106 -3.20 -16.68 -2.90
CA MET A 106 -3.73 -17.45 -1.78
C MET A 106 -4.68 -16.58 -0.97
N PHE A 107 -5.72 -17.18 -0.41
CA PHE A 107 -6.68 -16.51 0.46
C PHE A 107 -6.38 -16.82 1.92
N HIS A 108 -6.46 -15.82 2.79
CA HIS A 108 -6.39 -16.03 4.23
C HIS A 108 -7.26 -15.02 4.98
N SER A 109 -7.84 -15.46 6.09
CA SER A 109 -8.65 -14.65 6.99
C SER A 109 -8.02 -14.61 8.37
N TYR A 110 -8.03 -13.44 8.98
CA TYR A 110 -7.50 -13.20 10.31
C TYR A 110 -8.61 -12.64 11.19
N SER A 111 -8.82 -13.27 12.34
CA SER A 111 -9.68 -12.72 13.40
C SER A 111 -8.86 -11.78 14.29
N ILE A 112 -9.20 -10.50 14.28
CA ILE A 112 -8.54 -9.46 15.08
C ILE A 112 -9.48 -9.06 16.21
N ASN A 113 -8.98 -9.12 17.45
CA ASN A 113 -9.68 -8.58 18.60
C ASN A 113 -9.44 -7.08 18.67
N MET A 114 -10.52 -6.31 18.70
CA MET A 114 -10.54 -4.87 18.80
C MET A 114 -10.48 -4.41 20.26
N ASP A 115 -10.11 -3.16 20.48
CA ASP A 115 -9.99 -2.57 21.82
C ASP A 115 -11.34 -2.49 22.57
N ASP A 116 -12.46 -2.49 21.84
CA ASP A 116 -13.81 -2.51 22.41
C ASP A 116 -14.27 -3.93 22.82
N GLY A 117 -13.39 -4.93 22.69
CA GLY A 117 -13.67 -6.33 23.00
C GLY A 117 -14.42 -7.09 21.90
N THR A 118 -14.76 -6.45 20.78
CA THR A 118 -15.31 -7.13 19.62
C THR A 118 -14.21 -7.86 18.84
N SER A 119 -14.59 -8.87 18.06
CA SER A 119 -13.69 -9.53 17.12
C SER A 119 -14.17 -9.27 15.71
N LYS A 120 -13.27 -8.83 14.83
CA LYS A 120 -13.55 -8.59 13.42
C LYS A 120 -12.67 -9.48 12.58
N GLU A 121 -13.28 -10.08 11.56
CA GLU A 121 -12.55 -10.84 10.55
C GLU A 121 -12.07 -9.92 9.43
N PHE A 122 -10.82 -10.10 9.02
CA PHE A 122 -10.23 -9.45 7.86
C PHE A 122 -9.68 -10.50 6.91
N SER A 123 -10.09 -10.43 5.65
CA SER A 123 -9.74 -11.40 4.63
C SER A 123 -8.87 -10.77 3.55
N TYR A 124 -7.88 -11.51 3.07
CA TYR A 124 -6.90 -11.01 2.11
C TYR A 124 -6.58 -12.05 1.04
N TRP A 125 -6.28 -11.57 -0.16
CA TRP A 125 -5.53 -12.32 -1.16
C TRP A 125 -4.08 -11.88 -1.14
N PHE A 126 -3.13 -12.80 -1.25
CA PHE A 126 -1.72 -12.45 -1.40
C PHE A 126 -0.95 -13.50 -2.22
N ALA A 127 0.15 -13.09 -2.84
CA ALA A 127 1.09 -14.00 -3.47
C ALA A 127 2.44 -13.95 -2.74
N ASN A 128 3.05 -15.12 -2.56
CA ASN A 128 4.43 -15.19 -2.11
C ASN A 128 5.36 -14.57 -3.16
N ILE A 129 6.30 -13.75 -2.72
CA ILE A 129 7.39 -13.25 -3.55
C ILE A 129 8.51 -14.30 -3.51
N LEU A 130 8.88 -14.81 -4.68
CA LEU A 130 9.86 -15.87 -4.86
C LEU A 130 11.08 -15.31 -5.62
N GLU A 131 12.24 -15.85 -5.28
CA GLU A 131 13.50 -15.68 -6.04
C GLU A 131 13.50 -16.56 -7.32
#